data_AF-A0A918B3L7-F1
#
_entry.id   AF-A0A918B3L7-F1
#
_cell.length_a   1.000
_cell.length_b   1.000
_cell.length_c   1.000
_cell.angle_alpha   90.00
_cell.angle_beta   90.00
_cell.angle_gamma   90.00
#
_symmetry.space_group_name_H-M   'P 1'
#
loop_
_entity.id
_entity.type
_entity.pdbx_description
1 polymer ?
#
loop_
_entity_poly.entity_id
_entity_poly.type
_entity_poly.pdbx_seq_one_letter_code
_entity_poly.pdbx_strand_id
1 'polypeptide(L)'
;MTAPTGRATGEAGEVTVHRCTVTVVRRGGWSWGPDPRGLVREVIDTLPEMLAAHFAEQLTGDGPDVEITEPVTVTVRAGGPGRPQAPAEVHFAPVPTAEAPGGAPPDAVPFGESFAEAADPWAVPAPAALFGELAERGELDALLALLPAETLGLYALALLGAGDAAAARLLTELTRRAGPGAPAGRLPAGAAGDGAAAPPGPLAAYAGPAGREEAARLVRSLTGPYDRTAGEPAPPRGGAAAARATGEVHVRSVLPFLLVGPLARIGYLDAVGPALAGAELAGELPLFAAALAYKALGATARGWRRGEHDGEAAAAFAGLEPPVPEEGLAAFAHAVRPALPVLDGVLALSVCRGHDPADPLLLGGTDDGLLLLDAQGVFPIAWASDTAALLPHWRACDRPPVLVCGGPLPPGCLRELASADVPFLTGVRPLRGDPLVRLPWRTPLWTGAARPLPDPRLAAGLPGHADRFAELVTALVTERRAVPLARDGALERTVTLAAALGLSTIAWTLWRDRETPDPLLALDRFADLEATVRFEPAAVRVRVPMGRRHADLLRGGLLADVPDVPWLGGRALTFSGG
;
A
#
# COMPACT_ATOMS: atom_id res chain seq x y z
N MET A 1 -44.90 47.12 -39.74
CA MET A 1 -44.90 46.94 -38.27
C MET A 1 -45.12 45.47 -37.95
N THR A 2 -44.08 44.65 -38.15
CA THR A 2 -43.83 43.32 -37.56
C THR A 2 -42.43 42.91 -38.02
N ALA A 3 -41.54 42.62 -37.07
CA ALA A 3 -40.11 42.44 -37.26
C ALA A 3 -39.74 41.02 -37.76
N PRO A 4 -38.63 40.84 -38.50
CA PRO A 4 -38.03 39.54 -38.70
C PRO A 4 -37.04 39.26 -37.54
N THR A 5 -37.31 38.23 -36.74
CA THR A 5 -36.35 37.64 -35.81
C THR A 5 -35.31 36.84 -36.60
N GLY A 6 -34.20 37.49 -36.94
CA GLY A 6 -32.97 36.81 -37.34
C GLY A 6 -32.31 36.23 -36.09
N ARG A 7 -32.47 34.92 -35.88
CA ARG A 7 -31.73 34.17 -34.87
C ARG A 7 -30.42 33.75 -35.52
N ALA A 8 -29.33 34.45 -35.20
CA ALA A 8 -27.99 33.98 -35.50
C ALA A 8 -27.74 32.73 -34.63
N THR A 9 -27.83 31.56 -35.24
CA THR A 9 -27.23 30.34 -34.68
C THR A 9 -25.73 30.48 -34.87
N GLY A 10 -25.02 30.92 -33.84
CA GLY A 10 -23.58 30.70 -33.78
C GLY A 10 -23.35 29.19 -33.88
N GLU A 11 -22.52 28.76 -34.84
CA GLU A 11 -22.05 27.39 -34.90
C GLU A 11 -21.38 27.08 -33.56
N ALA A 12 -21.91 26.09 -32.83
CA ALA A 12 -21.28 25.62 -31.61
C ALA A 12 -19.90 25.06 -31.98
N GLY A 13 -18.85 25.50 -31.28
CA GLY A 13 -17.49 25.02 -31.51
C GLY A 13 -17.44 23.48 -31.52
N GLU A 14 -16.77 22.91 -32.51
CA GLU A 14 -16.62 21.47 -32.69
C GLU A 14 -15.24 21.02 -32.17
N VAL A 15 -15.21 19.99 -31.31
CA VAL A 15 -13.96 19.36 -30.86
C VAL A 15 -13.68 18.15 -31.74
N THR A 16 -12.61 18.19 -32.54
CA THR A 16 -12.17 17.05 -33.35
C THR A 16 -10.99 16.34 -32.69
N VAL A 17 -11.15 15.05 -32.36
CA VAL A 17 -10.08 14.24 -31.77
C VAL A 17 -9.41 13.38 -32.83
N HIS A 18 -8.18 13.72 -33.22
CA HIS A 18 -7.46 13.01 -34.29
C HIS A 18 -6.84 11.69 -33.85
N ARG A 19 -6.28 11.64 -32.63
CA ARG A 19 -5.70 10.44 -32.02
C ARG A 19 -5.99 10.45 -30.53
N CYS A 20 -6.70 9.43 -30.07
CA CYS A 20 -6.98 9.23 -28.66
C CYS A 20 -6.46 7.87 -28.22
N THR A 21 -5.61 7.85 -27.21
CA THR A 21 -5.26 6.64 -26.47
C THR A 21 -5.80 6.80 -25.05
N VAL A 22 -6.79 6.00 -24.67
CA VAL A 22 -7.35 6.02 -23.32
C VAL A 22 -6.63 4.98 -22.47
N THR A 23 -5.95 5.44 -21.43
CA THR A 23 -5.32 4.57 -20.42
C THR A 23 -6.11 4.71 -19.13
N VAL A 24 -6.86 3.67 -18.75
CA VAL A 24 -7.57 3.65 -17.47
C VAL A 24 -6.63 3.10 -16.41
N VAL A 25 -6.29 3.93 -15.42
CA VAL A 25 -5.43 3.54 -14.29
C VAL A 25 -6.29 3.50 -13.03
N ARG A 26 -6.44 2.31 -12.44
CA ARG A 26 -7.14 2.14 -11.17
C ARG A 26 -6.17 2.39 -10.01
N ARG A 27 -6.59 3.24 -9.08
CA ARG A 27 -5.87 3.48 -7.81
C ARG A 27 -6.63 2.78 -6.67
N GLY A 28 -6.01 1.74 -6.08
CA GLY A 28 -6.50 1.02 -4.90
C GLY A 28 -7.36 -0.24 -5.17
N GLY A 29 -7.04 -1.37 -4.51
CA GLY A 29 -7.70 -2.72 -4.58
C GLY A 29 -7.17 -3.62 -5.71
N TRP A 30 -7.78 -4.79 -5.98
CA TRP A 30 -7.27 -5.78 -6.96
C TRP A 30 -8.22 -6.16 -8.10
N SER A 31 -9.51 -6.01 -7.87
CA SER A 31 -10.54 -6.34 -8.86
C SER A 31 -11.03 -5.09 -9.57
N TRP A 32 -11.16 -5.17 -10.89
CA TRP A 32 -11.86 -4.19 -11.71
C TRP A 32 -13.39 -4.34 -11.61
N GLY A 33 -13.88 -5.18 -10.68
CA GLY A 33 -15.26 -5.62 -10.64
C GLY A 33 -15.53 -6.78 -11.61
N PRO A 34 -16.79 -7.25 -11.67
CA PRO A 34 -17.18 -8.38 -12.50
C PRO A 34 -17.11 -8.10 -14.01
N ASP A 35 -17.14 -6.83 -14.45
CA ASP A 35 -16.99 -6.45 -15.86
C ASP A 35 -15.96 -5.31 -16.07
N PRO A 36 -14.66 -5.64 -16.12
CA PRO A 36 -13.60 -4.67 -16.37
C PRO A 36 -13.72 -3.97 -17.73
N ARG A 37 -14.24 -4.69 -18.74
CA ARG A 37 -14.40 -4.16 -20.10
C ARG A 37 -15.59 -3.22 -20.20
N GLY A 38 -16.60 -3.41 -19.37
CA GLY A 38 -17.73 -2.50 -19.22
C GLY A 38 -17.27 -1.14 -18.71
N LEU A 39 -16.41 -1.12 -17.69
CA LEU A 39 -15.87 0.13 -17.13
C LEU A 39 -15.03 0.92 -18.14
N VAL A 40 -14.16 0.26 -18.91
CA VAL A 40 -13.41 0.94 -19.98
C VAL A 40 -14.33 1.49 -21.06
N ARG A 41 -15.38 0.75 -21.44
CA ARG A 41 -16.39 1.23 -22.39
C ARG A 41 -17.14 2.44 -21.85
N GLU A 42 -17.57 2.40 -20.60
CA GLU A 42 -18.24 3.52 -19.93
C GLU A 42 -17.38 4.79 -19.93
N VAL A 43 -16.07 4.66 -19.64
CA VAL A 43 -15.13 5.78 -19.72
C VAL A 43 -15.00 6.32 -21.15
N ILE A 44 -14.90 5.43 -22.14
CA ILE A 44 -14.82 5.82 -23.56
C ILE A 44 -16.11 6.51 -24.02
N ASP A 45 -17.27 5.99 -23.60
CA ASP A 45 -18.58 6.50 -24.00
C ASP A 45 -18.90 7.86 -23.35
N THR A 46 -18.38 8.11 -22.15
CA THR A 46 -18.55 9.39 -21.42
C THR A 46 -17.50 10.44 -21.78
N LEU A 47 -16.35 10.04 -22.33
CA LEU A 47 -15.24 10.94 -22.64
C LEU A 47 -15.60 12.14 -23.53
N PRO A 48 -16.42 12.01 -24.60
CA PRO A 48 -16.77 13.14 -25.44
C PRO A 48 -17.53 14.23 -24.69
N GLU A 49 -18.50 13.84 -23.86
CA GLU A 49 -19.27 14.78 -23.04
C GLU A 49 -18.39 15.48 -22.00
N MET A 50 -17.43 14.74 -21.42
CA MET A 50 -16.46 15.30 -20.47
C MET A 50 -15.54 16.34 -21.12
N LEU A 51 -15.03 16.06 -22.32
CA LEU A 51 -14.19 17.00 -23.07
C LEU A 51 -14.99 18.25 -23.47
N ALA A 52 -16.22 18.07 -23.97
CA ALA A 52 -17.08 19.18 -24.36
C ALA A 52 -17.41 20.10 -23.17
N ALA A 53 -17.70 19.53 -21.99
CA ALA A 53 -17.97 20.31 -20.79
C ALA A 53 -16.74 21.07 -20.29
N HIS A 54 -15.56 20.45 -20.32
CA HIS A 54 -14.33 21.08 -19.84
C HIS A 54 -13.86 22.22 -20.74
N PHE A 55 -13.93 22.02 -22.06
CA PHE A 55 -13.49 23.00 -23.03
C PHE A 55 -14.58 24.00 -23.43
N ALA A 56 -15.74 23.97 -22.76
CA ALA A 56 -16.89 24.81 -23.11
C ALA A 56 -16.54 26.31 -23.10
N GLU A 57 -15.74 26.77 -22.14
CA GLU A 57 -15.32 28.18 -22.08
C GLU A 57 -14.40 28.55 -23.25
N GLN A 58 -13.48 27.67 -23.64
CA GLN A 58 -12.58 27.86 -24.78
C GLN A 58 -13.31 27.77 -26.13
N LEU A 59 -14.44 27.06 -26.19
CA LEU A 59 -15.26 26.87 -27.41
C LEU A 59 -16.31 27.99 -27.62
N THR A 60 -16.45 28.93 -26.67
CA THR A 60 -17.49 29.99 -26.74
C THR A 60 -17.02 31.32 -27.35
N GLY A 61 -15.76 31.43 -27.77
CA GLY A 61 -15.20 32.65 -28.38
C GLY A 61 -14.90 32.51 -29.88
N ASP A 62 -14.87 33.65 -30.60
CA ASP A 62 -14.31 33.77 -31.97
C ASP A 62 -12.77 33.64 -31.98
N GLY A 63 -12.21 32.79 -31.12
CA GLY A 63 -10.78 32.57 -30.97
C GLY A 63 -10.21 31.65 -32.06
N PRO A 64 -8.88 31.63 -32.26
CA PRO A 64 -8.25 30.70 -33.19
C PRO A 64 -8.46 29.24 -32.74
N ASP A 65 -8.41 28.32 -33.70
CA ASP A 65 -8.39 26.88 -33.41
C ASP A 65 -7.27 26.55 -32.43
N VAL A 66 -7.60 25.84 -31.35
CA VAL A 66 -6.65 25.46 -30.29
C VAL A 66 -6.29 23.99 -30.47
N GLU A 67 -5.00 23.69 -30.63
CA GLU A 67 -4.49 22.32 -30.65
C GLU A 67 -3.95 21.92 -29.27
N ILE A 68 -4.45 20.81 -28.73
CA ILE A 68 -3.95 20.21 -27.49
C ILE A 68 -2.91 19.14 -27.87
N THR A 69 -1.63 19.46 -27.67
CA THR A 69 -0.52 18.56 -28.02
C THR A 69 -0.06 17.68 -26.85
N GLU A 70 -0.49 18.00 -25.62
CA GLU A 70 -0.13 17.26 -24.40
C GLU A 70 -1.23 16.27 -23.96
N PRO A 71 -0.88 15.17 -23.26
CA PRO A 71 -1.84 14.19 -22.79
C PRO A 71 -2.84 14.79 -21.78
N VAL A 72 -4.14 14.71 -22.08
CA VAL A 72 -5.19 15.10 -21.14
C VAL A 72 -5.39 13.98 -20.11
N THR A 73 -5.12 14.28 -18.83
CA THR A 73 -5.39 13.36 -17.73
C THR A 73 -6.77 13.64 -17.14
N VAL A 74 -7.64 12.64 -17.18
CA VAL A 74 -9.00 12.70 -16.62
C VAL A 74 -9.07 11.76 -15.42
N THR A 75 -9.33 12.30 -14.24
CA THR A 75 -9.58 11.47 -13.04
C THR A 75 -11.08 11.23 -12.91
N VAL A 76 -11.51 9.97 -12.97
CA VAL A 76 -12.92 9.57 -12.87
C VAL A 76 -13.13 8.80 -11.57
N ARG A 77 -14.04 9.26 -10.71
CA ARG A 77 -14.46 8.52 -9.51
C ARG A 77 -15.61 7.56 -9.86
N ALA A 78 -15.32 6.27 -9.92
CA ALA A 78 -16.35 5.25 -10.10
C ALA A 78 -17.14 5.07 -8.78
N GLY A 79 -18.47 5.19 -8.84
CA GLY A 79 -19.34 4.87 -7.71
C GLY A 79 -19.25 3.39 -7.33
N GLY A 80 -19.26 3.09 -6.04
CA GLY A 80 -19.26 1.70 -5.54
C GLY A 80 -20.52 0.92 -5.95
N PRO A 81 -20.46 -0.42 -5.99
CA PRO A 81 -21.61 -1.25 -6.35
C PRO A 81 -22.80 -0.99 -5.43
N GLY A 82 -23.96 -0.66 -6.01
CA GLY A 82 -25.23 -0.49 -5.29
C GLY A 82 -25.61 0.95 -4.92
N ARG A 83 -24.82 1.97 -5.28
CA ARG A 83 -25.22 3.39 -5.16
C ARG A 83 -25.66 3.93 -6.53
N PRO A 84 -26.72 4.77 -6.61
CA PRO A 84 -26.98 5.54 -7.82
C PRO A 84 -25.74 6.39 -8.12
N GLN A 85 -25.18 6.24 -9.33
CA GLN A 85 -23.97 6.92 -9.76
C GLN A 85 -24.14 8.43 -9.57
N ALA A 86 -23.37 9.02 -8.67
CA ALA A 86 -23.14 10.46 -8.70
C ALA A 86 -22.30 10.77 -9.96
N PRO A 87 -22.53 11.92 -10.62
CA PRO A 87 -21.71 12.33 -11.76
C PRO A 87 -20.23 12.38 -11.32
N ALA A 88 -19.36 11.83 -12.15
CA ALA A 88 -17.93 11.80 -11.89
C ALA A 88 -17.39 13.20 -11.61
N GLU A 89 -16.64 13.35 -10.52
CA GLU A 89 -15.93 14.59 -10.22
C GLU A 89 -14.61 14.58 -10.96
N VAL A 90 -14.40 15.57 -11.84
CA VAL A 90 -13.31 15.58 -12.82
C VAL A 90 -12.30 16.67 -12.47
N HIS A 91 -11.04 16.28 -12.38
CA HIS A 91 -9.90 17.20 -12.28
C HIS A 91 -9.04 17.08 -13.53
N PHE A 92 -8.77 18.21 -14.16
CA PHE A 92 -7.85 18.36 -15.28
C PHE A 92 -6.54 18.95 -14.79
N ALA A 93 -5.41 18.40 -15.24
CA ALA A 93 -4.13 19.07 -15.08
C ALA A 93 -4.08 20.30 -16.02
N PRO A 94 -3.44 21.42 -15.61
CA PRO A 94 -3.33 22.59 -16.46
C PRO A 94 -2.57 22.25 -17.74
N VAL A 95 -3.23 22.43 -18.89
CA VAL A 95 -2.64 22.23 -20.22
C VAL A 95 -2.14 23.59 -20.72
N PRO A 96 -0.85 23.73 -21.10
CA PRO A 96 -0.40 24.89 -21.84
C PRO A 96 -1.00 24.85 -23.25
N THR A 97 -1.93 25.76 -23.53
CA THR A 97 -2.48 25.96 -24.88
C THR A 97 -1.47 26.73 -25.74
N ALA A 98 -0.99 26.12 -26.82
CA ALA A 98 -0.21 26.81 -27.84
C ALA A 98 -1.16 27.33 -28.93
N GLU A 99 -1.16 28.65 -29.18
CA GLU A 99 -1.83 29.20 -30.35
C GLU A 99 -1.15 28.70 -31.63
N ALA A 100 -1.94 28.22 -32.58
CA ALA A 100 -1.42 27.81 -33.89
C ALA A 100 -0.70 29.00 -34.56
N PRO A 101 0.55 28.84 -35.04
CA PRO A 101 1.34 29.96 -35.53
C PRO A 101 0.79 30.49 -36.86
N GLY A 102 0.04 31.58 -36.80
CA GLY A 102 -0.26 32.45 -37.93
C GLY A 102 0.98 33.23 -38.36
N GLY A 103 1.78 32.63 -39.24
CA GLY A 103 2.79 33.22 -40.12
C GLY A 103 3.51 34.54 -39.72
N ALA A 104 4.72 34.39 -39.16
CA ALA A 104 5.91 35.21 -39.44
C ALA A 104 7.14 34.55 -38.77
N PRO A 105 8.37 34.63 -39.35
CA PRO A 105 9.53 33.97 -38.78
C PRO A 105 9.97 34.68 -37.47
N PRO A 106 10.28 33.95 -36.38
CA PRO A 106 10.68 34.57 -35.13
C PRO A 106 12.15 35.00 -35.18
N ASP A 107 12.38 36.26 -34.83
CA ASP A 107 13.69 36.78 -34.46
C ASP A 107 14.25 36.01 -33.26
N ALA A 108 15.57 35.81 -33.30
CA ALA A 108 16.33 35.05 -32.32
C ALA A 108 16.15 35.59 -30.90
N VAL A 109 15.54 34.78 -30.02
CA VAL A 109 15.51 35.04 -28.58
C VAL A 109 16.86 34.63 -27.99
N PRO A 110 17.52 35.48 -27.16
CA PRO A 110 18.85 35.18 -26.64
C PRO A 110 18.82 34.03 -25.63
N PHE A 111 19.81 33.14 -25.74
CA PHE A 111 20.03 31.94 -24.93
C PHE A 111 20.57 32.23 -23.52
N GLY A 112 20.07 33.28 -22.86
CA GLY A 112 20.53 33.69 -21.54
C GLY A 112 19.36 33.83 -20.59
N GLU A 113 19.44 33.16 -19.43
CA GLU A 113 18.48 33.21 -18.32
C GLU A 113 17.27 32.27 -18.43
N SER A 114 17.56 30.97 -18.49
CA SER A 114 16.61 29.94 -18.02
C SER A 114 17.33 28.97 -17.09
N PHE A 115 17.91 29.52 -16.01
CA PHE A 115 18.19 28.72 -14.83
C PHE A 115 16.84 28.55 -14.13
N ALA A 116 16.16 27.45 -14.42
CA ALA A 116 14.97 27.06 -13.68
C ALA A 116 15.26 27.13 -12.17
N GLU A 117 14.43 27.87 -11.45
CA GLU A 117 14.35 27.82 -10.00
C GLU A 117 14.43 26.34 -9.57
N ALA A 118 15.31 26.04 -8.62
CA ALA A 118 15.41 24.70 -8.06
C ALA A 118 14.02 24.31 -7.57
N ALA A 119 13.44 23.25 -8.15
CA ALA A 119 12.14 22.73 -7.75
C ALA A 119 12.10 22.59 -6.23
N ASP A 120 10.98 23.00 -5.63
CA ASP A 120 10.79 22.90 -4.18
C ASP A 120 11.20 21.50 -3.70
N PRO A 121 12.02 21.39 -2.64
CA PRO A 121 12.42 20.09 -2.13
C PRO A 121 11.17 19.30 -1.75
N TRP A 122 11.01 18.13 -2.36
CA TRP A 122 9.86 17.25 -2.12
C TRP A 122 9.70 17.04 -0.62
N ALA A 123 8.50 17.34 -0.11
CA ALA A 123 8.16 17.17 1.28
C ALA A 123 7.35 15.88 1.46
N VAL A 124 7.75 15.07 2.44
CA VAL A 124 6.99 13.87 2.81
C VAL A 124 5.59 14.31 3.27
N PRO A 125 4.50 13.74 2.70
CA PRO A 125 3.16 14.12 3.12
C PRO A 125 2.93 13.81 4.60
N ALA A 126 2.17 14.68 5.28
CA ALA A 126 1.89 14.51 6.69
C ALA A 126 0.97 13.28 6.95
N PRO A 127 0.99 12.68 8.16
CA PRO A 127 0.07 11.59 8.53
C PRO A 127 -1.41 11.93 8.27
N ALA A 128 -1.78 13.20 8.42
CA ALA A 128 -3.10 13.75 8.13
C ALA A 128 -3.60 13.37 6.72
N ALA A 129 -2.73 13.48 5.72
CA ALA A 129 -3.06 13.16 4.33
C ALA A 129 -3.46 11.68 4.19
N LEU A 130 -2.68 10.76 4.77
CA LEU A 130 -2.97 9.32 4.74
C LEU A 130 -4.32 8.99 5.40
N PHE A 131 -4.56 9.49 6.62
CA PHE A 131 -5.82 9.18 7.31
C PHE A 131 -7.03 9.87 6.66
N GLY A 132 -6.85 11.06 6.07
CA GLY A 132 -7.85 11.74 5.26
C GLY A 132 -8.24 10.93 4.03
N GLU A 133 -7.26 10.47 3.25
CA GLU A 133 -7.46 9.62 2.07
C GLU A 133 -8.16 8.30 2.43
N LEU A 134 -7.77 7.66 3.53
CA LEU A 134 -8.45 6.45 4.03
C LEU A 134 -9.88 6.74 4.49
N ALA A 135 -10.15 7.91 5.08
CA ALA A 135 -11.50 8.31 5.45
C ALA A 135 -12.37 8.53 4.21
N GLU A 136 -11.84 9.19 3.19
CA GLU A 136 -12.51 9.40 1.89
C GLU A 136 -12.85 8.07 1.20
N ARG A 137 -11.98 7.07 1.32
CA ARG A 137 -12.23 5.70 0.82
C ARG A 137 -13.20 4.89 1.68
N GLY A 138 -13.58 5.38 2.85
CA GLY A 138 -14.39 4.62 3.82
C GLY A 138 -13.62 3.46 4.47
N GLU A 139 -12.30 3.52 4.46
CA GLU A 139 -11.40 2.46 4.94
C GLU A 139 -10.80 2.76 6.31
N LEU A 140 -10.92 4.00 6.78
CA LEU A 140 -10.34 4.43 8.04
C LEU A 140 -10.80 3.57 9.21
N ASP A 141 -12.09 3.32 9.37
CA ASP A 141 -12.61 2.57 10.52
C ASP A 141 -12.14 1.10 10.50
N ALA A 142 -12.00 0.54 9.30
CA ALA A 142 -11.43 -0.80 9.13
C ALA A 142 -9.95 -0.81 9.51
N LEU A 143 -9.15 0.18 9.08
CA LEU A 143 -7.75 0.31 9.50
C LEU A 143 -7.65 0.44 11.02
N LEU A 144 -8.42 1.36 11.60
CA LEU A 144 -8.43 1.63 13.05
C LEU A 144 -8.72 0.37 13.86
N ALA A 145 -9.57 -0.54 13.37
CA ALA A 145 -9.84 -1.82 14.00
C ALA A 145 -8.65 -2.81 13.97
N LEU A 146 -7.73 -2.65 13.02
CA LEU A 146 -6.52 -3.48 12.89
C LEU A 146 -5.35 -2.96 13.74
N LEU A 147 -5.29 -1.66 14.01
CA LEU A 147 -4.13 -1.05 14.68
C LEU A 147 -4.05 -1.42 16.17
N PRO A 148 -2.85 -1.67 16.74
CA PRO A 148 -2.66 -1.76 18.18
C PRO A 148 -2.94 -0.43 18.90
N ALA A 149 -3.28 -0.48 20.19
CA ALA A 149 -3.54 0.72 20.99
C ALA A 149 -2.34 1.68 21.06
N GLU A 150 -1.11 1.14 21.10
CA GLU A 150 0.13 1.93 21.07
C GLU A 150 0.24 2.78 19.79
N THR A 151 0.03 2.16 18.62
CA THR A 151 0.02 2.82 17.32
C THR A 151 -1.09 3.87 17.24
N LEU A 152 -2.30 3.55 17.68
CA LEU A 152 -3.41 4.50 17.73
C LEU A 152 -3.05 5.75 18.56
N GLY A 153 -2.40 5.55 19.71
CA GLY A 153 -1.97 6.67 20.56
C GLY A 153 -0.89 7.53 19.93
N LEU A 154 0.10 6.91 19.27
CA LEU A 154 1.14 7.62 18.55
C LEU A 154 0.54 8.57 17.49
N TYR A 155 -0.33 8.05 16.62
CA TYR A 155 -0.91 8.88 15.56
C TYR A 155 -1.97 9.85 16.08
N ALA A 156 -2.68 9.54 17.17
CA ALA A 156 -3.55 10.51 17.81
C ALA A 156 -2.75 11.74 18.28
N LEU A 157 -1.59 11.53 18.90
CA LEU A 157 -0.70 12.62 19.32
C LEU A 157 -0.14 13.40 18.13
N ALA A 158 0.31 12.71 17.07
CA ALA A 158 0.84 13.36 15.88
C ALA A 158 -0.21 14.26 15.20
N LEU A 159 -1.47 13.84 15.15
CA LEU A 159 -2.55 14.57 14.47
C LEU A 159 -3.20 15.67 15.32
N LEU A 160 -3.11 15.61 16.65
CA LEU A 160 -3.61 16.66 17.54
C LEU A 160 -2.98 18.04 17.26
N GLY A 161 -1.74 18.05 16.76
CA GLY A 161 -1.06 19.30 16.35
C GLY A 161 -1.69 19.96 15.11
N ALA A 162 -2.28 19.16 14.23
CA ALA A 162 -2.84 19.59 12.94
C ALA A 162 -4.33 19.96 12.99
N GLY A 163 -5.04 19.66 14.09
CA GLY A 163 -6.48 19.93 14.21
C GLY A 163 -7.34 19.01 13.33
N ASP A 164 -6.84 17.80 13.04
CA ASP A 164 -7.43 16.89 12.06
C ASP A 164 -8.62 16.08 12.61
N ALA A 165 -9.66 15.89 11.80
CA ALA A 165 -10.81 15.05 12.13
C ALA A 165 -10.43 13.57 12.35
N ALA A 166 -9.35 13.08 11.73
CA ALA A 166 -8.80 11.76 11.97
C ALA A 166 -8.32 11.57 13.42
N ALA A 167 -7.80 12.62 14.08
CA ALA A 167 -7.42 12.57 15.48
C ALA A 167 -8.60 12.19 16.39
N ALA A 168 -9.80 12.70 16.07
CA ALA A 168 -11.04 12.38 16.75
C ALA A 168 -11.38 10.89 16.70
N ARG A 169 -11.27 10.30 15.52
CA ARG A 169 -11.62 8.91 15.27
C ARG A 169 -10.64 7.97 15.97
N LEU A 170 -9.34 8.29 15.94
CA LEU A 170 -8.30 7.59 16.71
C LEU A 170 -8.60 7.61 18.23
N LEU A 171 -8.93 8.79 18.78
CA LEU A 171 -9.30 8.94 20.19
C LEU A 171 -10.57 8.16 20.56
N THR A 172 -11.56 8.18 19.66
CA THR A 172 -12.80 7.44 19.85
C THR A 172 -12.54 5.94 19.88
N GLU A 173 -11.73 5.44 18.95
CA GLU A 173 -11.35 4.03 18.90
C GLU A 173 -10.55 3.60 20.14
N LEU A 174 -9.59 4.41 20.59
CA LEU A 174 -8.85 4.18 21.83
C LEU A 174 -9.78 4.08 23.04
N THR A 175 -10.72 5.02 23.15
CA THR A 175 -11.69 5.05 24.25
C THR A 175 -12.62 3.83 24.20
N ARG A 176 -13.06 3.45 23.00
CA ARG A 176 -13.90 2.25 22.78
C ARG A 176 -13.20 0.98 23.26
N ARG A 177 -11.89 0.85 23.03
CA ARG A 177 -11.08 -0.31 23.45
C ARG A 177 -10.80 -0.35 24.94
N ALA A 178 -10.62 0.81 25.57
CA ALA A 178 -10.41 0.89 27.02
C ALA A 178 -11.67 0.53 27.83
N GLY A 179 -12.84 0.55 27.19
CA GLY A 179 -14.10 0.14 27.79
C GLY A 179 -14.69 1.16 28.78
N PRO A 180 -15.85 0.85 29.38
CA PRO A 180 -16.64 1.80 30.18
C PRO A 180 -15.98 2.22 31.51
N GLY A 181 -14.89 1.56 31.94
CA GLY A 181 -14.13 1.90 33.14
C GLY A 181 -12.98 2.89 32.92
N ALA A 182 -12.71 3.28 31.68
CA ALA A 182 -11.72 4.30 31.35
C ALA A 182 -12.10 5.66 31.98
N PRO A 183 -11.14 6.60 32.18
CA PRO A 183 -11.41 7.96 32.69
C PRO A 183 -12.26 8.84 31.73
N ALA A 184 -13.18 8.23 30.98
CA ALA A 184 -14.10 8.81 30.00
C ALA A 184 -15.14 9.76 30.61
N GLY A 185 -15.22 9.88 31.94
CA GLY A 185 -16.10 10.83 32.64
C GLY A 185 -15.83 12.32 32.37
N ARG A 186 -14.91 12.64 31.44
CA ARG A 186 -14.59 14.01 30.99
C ARG A 186 -14.67 14.23 29.48
N LEU A 187 -15.01 13.21 28.68
CA LEU A 187 -15.31 13.45 27.27
C LEU A 187 -16.71 14.10 27.19
N PRO A 188 -16.88 15.23 26.49
CA PRO A 188 -18.20 15.86 26.35
C PRO A 188 -19.16 14.85 25.71
N ALA A 189 -20.26 14.57 26.42
CA ALA A 189 -21.29 13.61 26.02
C ALA A 189 -21.96 14.08 24.71
N GLY A 190 -21.44 13.61 23.57
CA GLY A 190 -22.00 13.95 22.25
C GLY A 190 -21.57 13.03 21.10
N ALA A 191 -20.89 11.92 21.37
CA ALA A 191 -20.28 11.06 20.34
C ALA A 191 -21.07 9.79 19.97
N ALA A 192 -22.26 9.57 20.54
CA ALA A 192 -23.10 8.42 20.21
C ALA A 192 -24.33 8.89 19.42
N GLY A 193 -24.17 9.06 18.11
CA GLY A 193 -25.27 9.33 17.18
C GLY A 193 -25.09 8.46 15.94
N ASP A 194 -26.04 7.56 15.71
CA ASP A 194 -26.17 6.80 14.47
C ASP A 194 -26.45 7.74 13.29
N GLY A 195 -25.70 7.58 12.20
CA GLY A 195 -26.07 8.08 10.88
C GLY A 195 -25.23 9.23 10.31
N ALA A 196 -24.18 8.86 9.57
CA ALA A 196 -23.73 9.38 8.26
C ALA A 196 -23.76 10.89 7.88
N ALA A 197 -24.00 11.85 8.78
CA ALA A 197 -23.88 13.28 8.45
C ALA A 197 -23.27 14.08 9.62
N ALA A 198 -22.00 14.47 9.43
CA ALA A 198 -21.16 15.47 10.13
C ALA A 198 -21.41 15.81 11.62
N PRO A 199 -20.37 15.81 12.48
CA PRO A 199 -20.39 16.60 13.70
C PRO A 199 -19.42 17.80 13.62
N PRO A 200 -19.90 19.04 13.75
CA PRO A 200 -19.13 20.10 14.36
C PRO A 200 -19.68 20.31 15.78
N GLY A 201 -19.23 19.52 16.75
CA GLY A 201 -19.74 19.64 18.13
C GLY A 201 -18.72 19.28 19.20
N PRO A 202 -18.17 18.05 19.22
CA PRO A 202 -17.26 17.64 20.29
C PRO A 202 -15.79 18.06 20.05
N LEU A 203 -15.40 18.29 18.79
CA LEU A 203 -13.99 18.49 18.41
C LEU A 203 -13.50 19.93 18.51
N ALA A 204 -14.41 20.91 18.44
CA ALA A 204 -14.07 22.31 18.65
C ALA A 204 -13.45 22.54 20.04
N ALA A 205 -13.85 21.74 21.05
CA ALA A 205 -13.29 21.79 22.39
C ALA A 205 -11.80 21.38 22.45
N TYR A 206 -11.33 20.54 21.51
CA TYR A 206 -9.95 20.06 21.44
C TYR A 206 -9.07 20.88 20.49
N ALA A 207 -9.64 21.80 19.71
CA ALA A 207 -8.89 22.63 18.78
C ALA A 207 -7.95 23.64 19.47
N GLY A 208 -8.31 24.08 20.68
CA GLY A 208 -7.52 25.02 21.50
C GLY A 208 -6.32 24.34 22.21
N PRO A 209 -5.26 25.09 22.56
CA PRO A 209 -4.04 24.54 23.19
C PRO A 209 -4.31 23.73 24.46
N ALA A 210 -5.21 24.21 25.32
CA ALA A 210 -5.61 23.51 26.55
C ALA A 210 -6.32 22.18 26.26
N GLY A 211 -7.17 22.15 25.23
CA GLY A 211 -7.84 20.94 24.76
C GLY A 211 -6.84 19.92 24.21
N ARG A 212 -5.83 20.36 23.45
CA ARG A 212 -4.76 19.47 22.96
C ARG A 212 -3.95 18.85 24.09
N GLU A 213 -3.62 19.62 25.13
CA GLU A 213 -2.89 19.08 26.29
C GLU A 213 -3.72 18.06 27.06
N GLU A 214 -5.03 18.31 27.24
CA GLU A 214 -5.94 17.35 27.86
C GLU A 214 -6.11 16.08 27.02
N ALA A 215 -6.28 16.20 25.70
CA ALA A 215 -6.32 15.06 24.79
C ALA A 215 -5.01 14.26 24.83
N ALA A 216 -3.85 14.93 24.84
CA ALA A 216 -2.56 14.27 24.97
C ALA A 216 -2.39 13.55 26.31
N ARG A 217 -2.90 14.14 27.42
CA ARG A 217 -2.95 13.47 28.72
C ARG A 217 -3.86 12.24 28.70
N LEU A 218 -5.02 12.32 28.02
CA LEU A 218 -5.94 11.20 27.86
C LEU A 218 -5.30 10.08 27.03
N VAL A 219 -4.68 10.38 25.90
CA VAL A 219 -3.98 9.36 25.10
C VAL A 219 -2.95 8.63 25.95
N ARG A 220 -2.10 9.38 26.67
CA ARG A 220 -1.07 8.82 27.55
C ARG A 220 -1.65 7.97 28.68
N SER A 221 -2.85 8.27 29.18
CA SER A 221 -3.48 7.44 30.22
C SER A 221 -4.10 6.16 29.64
N LEU A 222 -4.63 6.21 28.42
CA LEU A 222 -5.24 5.07 27.73
C LEU A 222 -4.23 4.08 27.17
N THR A 223 -3.06 4.57 26.72
CA THR A 223 -1.98 3.70 26.22
C THR A 223 -1.07 3.17 27.33
N GLY A 224 -1.31 3.56 28.58
CA GLY A 224 -0.41 3.31 29.71
C GLY A 224 0.86 4.15 29.66
N PRO A 225 1.72 4.09 30.71
CA PRO A 225 3.04 4.68 30.66
C PRO A 225 3.80 3.99 29.54
N TYR A 226 3.86 4.66 28.39
CA TYR A 226 4.84 4.33 27.37
C TYR A 226 6.19 4.37 28.07
N ASP A 227 6.86 3.22 28.16
CA ASP A 227 8.18 3.13 28.75
C ASP A 227 9.18 3.79 27.79
N ARG A 228 9.13 5.12 27.73
CA ARG A 228 10.11 5.96 27.04
C ARG A 228 11.51 5.79 27.67
N THR A 229 11.56 5.21 28.86
CA THR A 229 12.76 4.85 29.62
C THR A 229 13.34 3.47 29.27
N ALA A 230 12.67 2.63 28.47
CA ALA A 230 13.23 1.37 27.94
C ALA A 230 14.33 1.57 26.86
N GLY A 231 14.73 2.81 26.65
CA GLY A 231 15.87 3.20 25.83
C GLY A 231 15.73 4.67 25.51
N GLU A 232 16.32 5.51 26.35
CA GLU A 232 16.69 6.86 25.91
C GLU A 232 17.42 6.65 24.57
N PRO A 233 16.88 7.16 23.44
CA PRO A 233 17.49 6.92 22.14
C PRO A 233 18.92 7.42 22.26
N ALA A 234 19.89 6.51 22.12
CA ALA A 234 21.27 6.92 22.01
C ALA A 234 21.30 8.05 20.96
N PRO A 235 21.94 9.19 21.23
CA PRO A 235 22.01 10.27 20.25
C PRO A 235 22.45 9.65 18.92
N PRO A 236 21.83 10.01 17.78
CA PRO A 236 22.13 9.40 16.49
C PRO A 236 23.64 9.49 16.26
N ARG A 237 24.33 8.36 16.47
CA ARG A 237 25.79 8.25 16.29
C ARG A 237 26.14 7.78 14.89
N GLY A 238 25.15 7.53 14.04
CA GLY A 238 25.34 7.35 12.61
C GLY A 238 25.24 8.71 11.91
N GLY A 239 26.30 9.13 11.21
CA GLY A 239 26.15 10.18 10.22
C GLY A 239 25.04 9.79 9.25
N ALA A 240 24.15 10.72 8.93
CA ALA A 240 23.07 10.49 7.97
C ALA A 240 23.66 9.82 6.72
N ALA A 241 23.13 8.65 6.35
CA ALA A 241 23.60 7.94 5.18
C ALA A 241 23.51 8.88 3.97
N ALA A 242 24.62 9.03 3.24
CA ALA A 242 24.68 9.99 2.16
C ALA A 242 23.72 9.58 1.04
N ALA A 243 22.73 10.42 0.78
CA ALA A 243 21.78 10.23 -0.31
C ALA A 243 22.48 10.39 -1.66
N ARG A 244 22.20 9.46 -2.59
CA ARG A 244 22.71 9.52 -3.95
C ARG A 244 21.90 10.49 -4.79
N ALA A 245 22.54 11.60 -5.13
CA ALA A 245 21.93 12.65 -5.97
C ALA A 245 22.05 12.33 -7.47
N THR A 246 23.19 11.80 -7.93
CA THR A 246 23.47 11.56 -9.36
C THR A 246 24.36 10.32 -9.55
N GLY A 247 24.42 9.80 -10.78
CA GLY A 247 25.34 8.73 -11.16
C GLY A 247 24.64 7.54 -11.82
N GLU A 248 25.43 6.56 -12.26
CA GLU A 248 24.96 5.35 -12.91
C GLU A 248 25.55 4.13 -12.19
N VAL A 249 24.70 3.15 -11.88
CA VAL A 249 25.04 1.95 -11.11
C VAL A 249 24.48 0.73 -11.83
N HIS A 250 25.32 -0.28 -12.03
CA HIS A 250 24.87 -1.58 -12.51
C HIS A 250 24.43 -2.44 -11.32
N VAL A 251 23.24 -3.03 -11.39
CA VAL A 251 22.72 -3.95 -10.38
C VAL A 251 22.49 -5.33 -10.97
N ARG A 252 22.84 -6.37 -10.22
CA ARG A 252 22.65 -7.77 -10.67
C ARG A 252 21.22 -8.27 -10.57
N SER A 253 20.36 -7.52 -9.88
CA SER A 253 18.95 -7.84 -9.78
C SER A 253 18.13 -6.56 -9.78
N VAL A 254 17.21 -6.45 -10.73
CA VAL A 254 16.23 -5.38 -10.84
C VAL A 254 14.98 -5.65 -9.99
N LEU A 255 14.87 -6.85 -9.42
CA LEU A 255 13.65 -7.30 -8.76
C LEU A 255 13.15 -6.35 -7.65
N PRO A 256 14.00 -5.75 -6.79
CA PRO A 256 13.53 -4.73 -5.84
C PRO A 256 12.77 -3.57 -6.51
N PHE A 257 13.27 -3.07 -7.65
CA PHE A 257 12.62 -1.99 -8.40
C PHE A 257 11.29 -2.44 -9.00
N LEU A 258 11.18 -3.69 -9.45
CA LEU A 258 9.93 -4.24 -9.98
C LEU A 258 8.83 -4.37 -8.92
N LEU A 259 9.15 -4.38 -7.62
CA LEU A 259 8.15 -4.38 -6.55
C LEU A 259 7.43 -3.04 -6.40
N VAL A 260 8.07 -1.94 -6.82
CA VAL A 260 7.58 -0.57 -6.60
C VAL A 260 6.25 -0.34 -7.32
N GLY A 261 6.12 -0.77 -8.57
CA GLY A 261 4.87 -0.63 -9.34
C GLY A 261 3.67 -1.32 -8.68
N PRO A 262 3.74 -2.64 -8.38
CA PRO A 262 2.74 -3.35 -7.59
C PRO A 262 2.37 -2.65 -6.27
N LEU A 263 3.36 -2.22 -5.48
CA LEU A 263 3.13 -1.56 -4.19
C LEU A 263 2.51 -0.17 -4.34
N ALA A 264 2.86 0.58 -5.40
CA ALA A 264 2.23 1.86 -5.70
C ALA A 264 0.75 1.72 -6.04
N ARG A 265 0.39 0.73 -6.88
CA ARG A 265 -1.01 0.55 -7.34
C ARG A 265 -2.01 0.29 -6.22
N ILE A 266 -1.54 -0.30 -5.12
CA ILE A 266 -2.35 -0.57 -3.93
C ILE A 266 -2.32 0.56 -2.91
N GLY A 267 -1.62 1.66 -3.19
CA GLY A 267 -1.46 2.80 -2.28
C GLY A 267 -0.48 2.55 -1.12
N TYR A 268 0.35 1.48 -1.21
CA TYR A 268 1.30 1.18 -0.13
C TYR A 268 2.40 2.23 -0.07
N LEU A 269 2.95 2.64 -1.21
CA LEU A 269 4.00 3.69 -1.23
C LEU A 269 3.50 5.01 -0.66
N ASP A 270 2.26 5.39 -0.99
CA ASP A 270 1.60 6.59 -0.48
C ASP A 270 1.47 6.56 1.05
N ALA A 271 1.41 5.37 1.66
CA ALA A 271 1.36 5.19 3.10
C ALA A 271 2.75 5.20 3.79
N VAL A 272 3.83 4.77 3.11
CA VAL A 272 5.17 4.65 3.73
C VAL A 272 5.65 5.99 4.28
N GLY A 273 5.62 7.04 3.47
CA GLY A 273 6.06 8.38 3.86
C GLY A 273 5.32 8.92 5.09
N PRO A 274 3.98 9.09 5.01
CA PRO A 274 3.15 9.58 6.12
C PRO A 274 3.22 8.72 7.38
N ALA A 275 3.31 7.39 7.25
CA ALA A 275 3.44 6.52 8.40
C ALA A 275 4.75 6.81 9.16
N LEU A 276 5.89 6.83 8.46
CA LEU A 276 7.18 7.13 9.09
C LEU A 276 7.24 8.58 9.59
N ALA A 277 6.67 9.54 8.87
CA ALA A 277 6.57 10.93 9.31
C ALA A 277 5.83 11.06 10.65
N GLY A 278 4.77 10.27 10.88
CA GLY A 278 4.02 10.28 12.14
C GLY A 278 4.81 9.74 13.34
N ALA A 279 5.88 8.98 13.09
CA ALA A 279 6.84 8.54 14.10
C ALA A 279 8.14 9.37 14.09
N GLU A 280 8.18 10.50 13.37
CA GLU A 280 9.36 11.37 13.22
C GLU A 280 10.56 10.67 12.55
N LEU A 281 10.30 9.67 11.69
CA LEU A 281 11.30 8.85 10.99
C LEU A 281 11.33 9.07 9.47
N ALA A 282 10.77 10.18 8.98
CA ALA A 282 10.74 10.50 7.56
C ALA A 282 12.15 10.50 6.91
N GLY A 283 13.19 10.95 7.64
CA GLY A 283 14.57 10.92 7.16
C GLY A 283 15.17 9.52 6.97
N GLU A 284 14.56 8.49 7.57
CA GLU A 284 15.04 7.10 7.54
C GLU A 284 14.33 6.25 6.46
N LEU A 285 13.54 6.88 5.58
CA LEU A 285 12.88 6.21 4.44
C LEU A 285 13.83 5.34 3.60
N PRO A 286 15.08 5.76 3.30
CA PRO A 286 16.06 4.90 2.63
C PRO A 286 16.38 3.60 3.36
N LEU A 287 16.40 3.57 4.70
CA LEU A 287 16.66 2.35 5.45
C LEU A 287 15.50 1.36 5.36
N PHE A 288 14.26 1.88 5.35
CA PHE A 288 13.08 1.05 5.06
C PHE A 288 13.17 0.41 3.67
N ALA A 289 13.55 1.20 2.66
CA ALA A 289 13.72 0.72 1.29
C ALA A 289 14.82 -0.33 1.17
N ALA A 290 15.96 -0.14 1.86
CA ALA A 290 17.03 -1.13 1.88
C ALA A 290 16.56 -2.46 2.52
N ALA A 291 15.83 -2.41 3.64
CA ALA A 291 15.24 -3.60 4.27
C ALA A 291 14.26 -4.31 3.31
N LEU A 292 13.42 -3.56 2.60
CA LEU A 292 12.52 -4.11 1.59
C LEU A 292 13.27 -4.77 0.42
N ALA A 293 14.33 -4.13 -0.09
CA ALA A 293 15.15 -4.69 -1.17
C ALA A 293 15.76 -6.04 -0.78
N TYR A 294 16.27 -6.17 0.44
CA TYR A 294 16.87 -7.43 0.91
C TYR A 294 15.90 -8.62 0.91
N LYS A 295 14.59 -8.41 0.88
CA LYS A 295 13.60 -9.48 0.71
C LYS A 295 13.48 -10.02 -0.71
N ALA A 296 13.88 -9.25 -1.71
CA ALA A 296 13.85 -9.64 -3.11
C ALA A 296 15.23 -10.07 -3.65
N LEU A 297 16.29 -9.89 -2.85
CA LEU A 297 17.67 -10.18 -3.24
C LEU A 297 18.12 -11.58 -2.79
N GLY A 298 19.42 -11.86 -2.91
CA GLY A 298 20.00 -13.15 -2.56
C GLY A 298 19.78 -13.58 -1.11
N ALA A 299 19.81 -14.90 -0.87
CA ALA A 299 19.74 -15.47 0.47
C ALA A 299 20.96 -15.07 1.32
N THR A 300 20.76 -14.93 2.62
CA THR A 300 21.83 -14.63 3.57
C THR A 300 22.74 -15.84 3.78
N ALA A 301 24.04 -15.66 3.58
CA ALA A 301 25.05 -16.64 3.92
C ALA A 301 25.19 -16.72 5.46
N ARG A 302 25.20 -17.93 6.01
CA ARG A 302 25.28 -18.18 7.47
C ARG A 302 24.18 -17.46 8.28
N GLY A 303 23.05 -17.14 7.66
CA GLY A 303 21.88 -16.52 8.31
C GLY A 303 21.99 -15.01 8.62
N TRP A 304 23.09 -14.35 8.24
CA TRP A 304 23.27 -12.91 8.50
C TRP A 304 24.13 -12.17 7.47
N ARG A 305 25.02 -12.86 6.75
CA ARG A 305 25.96 -12.21 5.82
C ARG A 305 25.32 -12.07 4.44
N ARG A 306 25.41 -10.88 3.86
CA ARG A 306 24.92 -10.59 2.50
C ARG A 306 26.03 -10.71 1.45
N GLY A 307 25.65 -10.97 0.21
CA GLY A 307 26.53 -10.80 -0.93
C GLY A 307 26.84 -9.31 -1.15
N GLU A 308 28.03 -9.01 -1.67
CA GLU A 308 28.44 -7.64 -1.99
C GLU A 308 27.47 -7.00 -3.00
N HIS A 309 27.11 -7.74 -4.05
CA HIS A 309 26.17 -7.29 -5.06
C HIS A 309 24.74 -7.08 -4.53
N ASP A 310 24.33 -7.82 -3.51
CA ASP A 310 23.04 -7.59 -2.85
C ASP A 310 23.08 -6.26 -2.07
N GLY A 311 24.20 -5.96 -1.42
CA GLY A 311 24.42 -4.68 -0.75
C GLY A 311 24.42 -3.49 -1.71
N GLU A 312 25.07 -3.64 -2.87
CA GLU A 312 25.07 -2.62 -3.94
C GLU A 312 23.67 -2.38 -4.50
N ALA A 313 22.92 -3.46 -4.80
CA ALA A 313 21.57 -3.37 -5.32
C ALA A 313 20.59 -2.76 -4.30
N ALA A 314 20.70 -3.14 -3.02
CA ALA A 314 19.88 -2.55 -1.96
C ALA A 314 20.18 -1.07 -1.75
N ALA A 315 21.47 -0.67 -1.77
CA ALA A 315 21.86 0.73 -1.68
C ALA A 315 21.33 1.54 -2.87
N ALA A 316 21.46 1.01 -4.10
CA ALA A 316 20.90 1.64 -5.29
C ALA A 316 19.37 1.79 -5.19
N PHE A 317 18.65 0.74 -4.80
CA PHE A 317 17.20 0.80 -4.61
C PHE A 317 16.77 1.85 -3.58
N ALA A 318 17.53 1.96 -2.48
CA ALA A 318 17.30 2.91 -1.41
C ALA A 318 17.76 4.35 -1.72
N GLY A 319 18.44 4.58 -2.86
CA GLY A 319 19.05 5.88 -3.15
C GLY A 319 20.19 6.25 -2.20
N LEU A 320 20.92 5.26 -1.67
CA LEU A 320 22.06 5.42 -0.78
C LEU A 320 23.38 5.14 -1.50
N GLU A 321 24.46 5.72 -0.99
CA GLU A 321 25.82 5.24 -1.30
C GLU A 321 26.13 3.94 -0.55
N PRO A 322 26.73 2.92 -1.20
CA PRO A 322 27.13 1.70 -0.53
C PRO A 322 28.34 1.94 0.40
N PRO A 323 28.49 1.15 1.47
CA PRO A 323 27.56 0.11 1.91
C PRO A 323 26.36 0.67 2.68
N VAL A 324 25.24 -0.06 2.69
CA VAL A 324 24.12 0.24 3.58
C VAL A 324 24.59 0.09 5.04
N PRO A 325 24.34 1.07 5.93
CA PRO A 325 24.83 1.01 7.31
C PRO A 325 24.03 0.01 8.15
N GLU A 326 24.59 -1.18 8.40
CA GLU A 326 23.93 -2.26 9.16
C GLU A 326 23.53 -1.86 10.59
N GLU A 327 24.37 -1.08 11.28
CA GLU A 327 24.05 -0.56 12.62
C GLU A 327 22.88 0.43 12.57
N GLY A 328 22.86 1.29 11.55
CA GLY A 328 21.75 2.20 11.29
C GLY A 328 20.46 1.46 11.00
N LEU A 329 20.53 0.38 10.21
CA LEU A 329 19.39 -0.47 9.89
C LEU A 329 18.81 -1.17 11.13
N ALA A 330 19.67 -1.68 12.02
CA ALA A 330 19.25 -2.30 13.27
C ALA A 330 18.64 -1.27 14.26
N ALA A 331 19.21 -0.06 14.36
CA ALA A 331 18.65 1.02 15.16
C ALA A 331 17.30 1.49 14.61
N PHE A 332 17.19 1.63 13.29
CA PHE A 332 15.95 1.97 12.60
C PHE A 332 14.86 0.92 12.83
N ALA A 333 15.19 -0.38 12.74
CA ALA A 333 14.25 -1.47 12.99
C ALA A 333 13.57 -1.35 14.36
N HIS A 334 14.34 -0.96 15.39
CA HIS A 334 13.81 -0.71 16.72
C HIS A 334 12.93 0.55 16.77
N ALA A 335 13.40 1.65 16.21
CA ALA A 335 12.71 2.95 16.25
C ALA A 335 11.38 2.95 15.49
N VAL A 336 11.32 2.27 14.33
CA VAL A 336 10.15 2.28 13.45
C VAL A 336 8.99 1.43 13.95
N ARG A 337 9.22 0.54 14.93
CA ARG A 337 8.26 -0.45 15.42
C ARG A 337 6.84 0.09 15.65
N PRO A 338 6.62 1.26 16.29
CA PRO A 338 5.25 1.75 16.54
C PRO A 338 4.48 2.16 15.27
N ALA A 339 5.17 2.50 14.18
CA ALA A 339 4.58 2.96 12.92
C ALA A 339 4.21 1.80 11.97
N LEU A 340 4.92 0.67 12.08
CA LEU A 340 4.76 -0.48 11.18
C LEU A 340 3.33 -1.03 11.09
N PRO A 341 2.51 -1.08 12.16
CA PRO A 341 1.15 -1.60 12.05
C PRO A 341 0.24 -0.80 11.11
N VAL A 342 0.53 0.49 10.86
CA VAL A 342 -0.20 1.27 9.84
C VAL A 342 0.08 0.73 8.45
N LEU A 343 1.34 0.40 8.16
CA LEU A 343 1.75 -0.16 6.88
C LEU A 343 1.18 -1.57 6.68
N ASP A 344 1.28 -2.42 7.71
CA ASP A 344 0.70 -3.77 7.69
C ASP A 344 -0.83 -3.71 7.49
N GLY A 345 -1.50 -2.75 8.13
CA GLY A 345 -2.94 -2.52 7.98
C GLY A 345 -3.35 -2.10 6.56
N VAL A 346 -2.60 -1.19 5.92
CA VAL A 346 -2.85 -0.75 4.53
C VAL A 346 -2.67 -1.90 3.54
N LEU A 347 -1.63 -2.74 3.72
CA LEU A 347 -1.44 -3.97 2.95
C LEU A 347 -2.64 -4.91 3.16
N ALA A 348 -2.99 -5.18 4.42
CA ALA A 348 -4.07 -6.09 4.77
C ALA A 348 -5.40 -5.66 4.16
N LEU A 349 -5.76 -4.38 4.26
CA LEU A 349 -7.02 -3.86 3.69
C LEU A 349 -7.05 -4.03 2.17
N SER A 350 -5.91 -3.81 1.50
CA SER A 350 -5.80 -4.02 0.07
C SER A 350 -6.07 -5.47 -0.29
N VAL A 351 -5.45 -6.43 0.39
CA VAL A 351 -5.67 -7.87 0.13
C VAL A 351 -7.08 -8.31 0.49
N CYS A 352 -7.60 -7.93 1.67
CA CYS A 352 -8.96 -8.25 2.10
C CYS A 352 -10.01 -7.79 1.07
N ARG A 353 -9.84 -6.62 0.45
CA ARG A 353 -10.73 -6.10 -0.59
C ARG A 353 -10.69 -6.92 -1.89
N GLY A 354 -9.55 -7.53 -2.19
CA GLY A 354 -9.35 -8.34 -3.39
C GLY A 354 -9.71 -9.81 -3.22
N HIS A 355 -9.86 -10.29 -1.98
CA HIS A 355 -10.13 -11.67 -1.66
C HIS A 355 -11.54 -12.10 -2.08
N ASP A 356 -11.64 -13.30 -2.64
CA ASP A 356 -12.93 -13.97 -2.88
C ASP A 356 -13.30 -14.80 -1.64
N PRO A 357 -14.38 -14.47 -0.91
CA PRO A 357 -14.78 -15.20 0.29
C PRO A 357 -15.12 -16.69 0.07
N ALA A 358 -15.30 -17.11 -1.19
CA ALA A 358 -15.46 -18.52 -1.54
C ALA A 358 -14.16 -19.31 -1.44
N ASP A 359 -13.01 -18.63 -1.56
CA ASP A 359 -11.70 -19.25 -1.43
C ASP A 359 -11.22 -19.23 0.02
N PRO A 360 -10.46 -20.25 0.44
CA PRO A 360 -9.98 -20.31 1.81
C PRO A 360 -8.84 -19.34 2.07
N LEU A 361 -8.64 -19.01 3.34
CA LEU A 361 -7.38 -18.46 3.83
C LEU A 361 -6.46 -19.57 4.31
N LEU A 362 -5.15 -19.36 4.19
CA LEU A 362 -4.12 -20.26 4.70
C LEU A 362 -3.58 -19.70 6.01
N LEU A 363 -3.48 -20.54 7.02
CA LEU A 363 -2.90 -20.20 8.31
C LEU A 363 -1.77 -21.18 8.65
N GLY A 364 -0.61 -20.66 9.04
CA GLY A 364 0.48 -21.49 9.55
C GLY A 364 1.33 -20.80 10.59
N GLY A 365 2.04 -21.60 11.37
CA GLY A 365 3.03 -21.15 12.34
C GLY A 365 4.36 -20.78 11.68
N THR A 366 4.99 -19.75 12.24
CA THR A 366 6.34 -19.28 11.96
C THR A 366 7.08 -19.19 13.30
N ASP A 367 8.40 -19.00 13.29
CA ASP A 367 9.18 -18.86 14.53
C ASP A 367 8.72 -17.67 15.40
N ASP A 368 8.19 -16.62 14.75
CA ASP A 368 7.79 -15.36 15.38
C ASP A 368 6.26 -15.11 15.35
N GLY A 369 5.46 -16.17 15.23
CA GLY A 369 3.99 -16.09 15.34
C GLY A 369 3.22 -16.82 14.25
N LEU A 370 2.05 -16.31 13.91
CA LEU A 370 1.13 -16.85 12.92
C LEU A 370 1.07 -15.97 11.67
N LEU A 371 1.16 -16.58 10.50
CA LEU A 371 1.05 -15.93 9.21
C LEU A 371 -0.25 -16.37 8.51
N LEU A 372 -1.05 -15.38 8.10
CA LEU A 372 -2.32 -15.54 7.41
C LEU A 372 -2.17 -15.08 5.95
N LEU A 373 -2.52 -15.96 5.00
CA LEU A 373 -2.38 -15.73 3.57
C LEU A 373 -3.69 -16.01 2.84
N ASP A 374 -3.90 -15.37 1.69
CA ASP A 374 -4.90 -15.76 0.70
C ASP A 374 -4.44 -17.00 -0.09
N ALA A 375 -5.33 -17.97 -0.35
CA ALA A 375 -4.96 -19.22 -1.00
C ALA A 375 -4.78 -19.13 -2.52
N GLN A 376 -5.39 -18.16 -3.21
CA GLN A 376 -5.37 -18.08 -4.68
C GLN A 376 -3.99 -17.70 -5.22
N GLY A 377 -3.34 -16.73 -4.59
CA GLY A 377 -2.02 -16.24 -5.00
C GLY A 377 -0.95 -16.25 -3.91
N VAL A 378 -1.25 -16.85 -2.76
CA VAL A 378 -0.37 -16.81 -1.58
C VAL A 378 -0.11 -15.36 -1.13
N PHE A 379 -1.12 -14.48 -1.28
CA PHE A 379 -0.99 -13.08 -0.91
C PHE A 379 -0.99 -12.93 0.62
N PRO A 380 -0.01 -12.24 1.21
CA PRO A 380 0.05 -12.04 2.65
C PRO A 380 -1.05 -11.09 3.14
N ILE A 381 -1.80 -11.51 4.16
CA ILE A 381 -2.84 -10.69 4.78
C ILE A 381 -2.34 -10.10 6.09
N ALA A 382 -1.79 -10.94 6.97
CA ALA A 382 -1.39 -10.51 8.31
C ALA A 382 -0.35 -11.44 8.92
N TRP A 383 0.48 -10.88 9.81
CA TRP A 383 1.36 -11.65 10.67
C TRP A 383 1.19 -11.19 12.12
N ALA A 384 0.76 -12.09 12.98
CA ALA A 384 0.45 -11.78 14.38
C ALA A 384 1.15 -12.73 15.35
N SER A 385 1.33 -12.30 16.60
CA SER A 385 1.86 -13.14 17.68
C SER A 385 0.91 -14.26 18.11
N ASP A 386 -0.40 -14.05 17.93
CA ASP A 386 -1.46 -14.92 18.44
C ASP A 386 -2.69 -14.90 17.53
N THR A 387 -3.62 -15.82 17.81
CA THR A 387 -4.83 -16.02 17.01
C THR A 387 -5.78 -14.85 17.12
N ALA A 388 -5.89 -14.22 18.29
CA ALA A 388 -6.86 -13.16 18.54
C ALA A 388 -6.59 -11.94 17.66
N ALA A 389 -5.31 -11.61 17.46
CA ALA A 389 -4.86 -10.56 16.57
C ALA A 389 -5.13 -10.83 15.07
N LEU A 390 -5.36 -12.09 14.66
CA LEU A 390 -5.74 -12.42 13.28
C LEU A 390 -7.25 -12.28 12.99
N LEU A 391 -8.10 -12.35 14.02
CA LEU A 391 -9.56 -12.33 13.84
C LEU A 391 -10.09 -11.07 13.14
N PRO A 392 -9.57 -9.85 13.41
CA PRO A 392 -9.96 -8.67 12.64
C PRO A 392 -9.70 -8.80 11.15
N HIS A 393 -8.56 -9.39 10.75
CA HIS A 393 -8.20 -9.60 9.35
C HIS A 393 -9.10 -10.65 8.67
N TRP A 394 -9.39 -11.75 9.37
CA TRP A 394 -10.33 -12.77 8.89
C TRP A 394 -11.74 -12.20 8.67
N ARG A 395 -12.22 -11.32 9.57
CA ARG A 395 -13.51 -10.63 9.40
C ARG A 395 -13.48 -9.65 8.23
N ALA A 396 -12.36 -8.97 8.00
CA ALA A 396 -12.20 -8.06 6.87
C ALA A 396 -12.21 -8.80 5.51
N CYS A 397 -11.86 -10.09 5.50
CA CYS A 397 -12.00 -10.98 4.34
C CYS A 397 -13.41 -11.57 4.16
N ASP A 398 -14.42 -11.11 4.92
CA ASP A 398 -15.79 -11.65 4.94
C ASP A 398 -15.90 -13.10 5.45
N ARG A 399 -15.04 -13.44 6.42
CA ARG A 399 -15.11 -14.69 7.21
C ARG A 399 -15.01 -16.01 6.40
N PRO A 400 -14.05 -16.15 5.48
CA PRO A 400 -13.85 -17.36 4.68
C PRO A 400 -13.42 -18.56 5.55
N PRO A 401 -13.53 -19.80 5.03
CA PRO A 401 -12.93 -20.95 5.67
C PRO A 401 -11.40 -20.84 5.76
N VAL A 402 -10.81 -21.36 6.84
CA VAL A 402 -9.36 -21.34 7.08
C VAL A 402 -8.77 -22.74 6.93
N LEU A 403 -7.76 -22.89 6.09
CA LEU A 403 -6.92 -24.08 5.99
C LEU A 403 -5.69 -23.89 6.85
N VAL A 404 -5.56 -24.68 7.92
CA VAL A 404 -4.40 -24.62 8.81
C VAL A 404 -3.32 -25.56 8.27
N CYS A 405 -2.33 -24.96 7.61
CA CYS A 405 -1.29 -25.58 6.79
C CYS A 405 -0.19 -26.30 7.60
N GLY A 406 0.15 -25.84 8.81
CA GLY A 406 1.16 -26.50 9.65
C GLY A 406 2.05 -25.55 10.45
N GLY A 407 3.27 -26.02 10.80
CA GLY A 407 4.27 -25.30 11.62
C GLY A 407 3.93 -25.31 13.12
N PRO A 408 4.86 -25.09 14.06
CA PRO A 408 4.50 -25.10 15.47
C PRO A 408 3.50 -23.99 15.74
N LEU A 409 2.22 -24.35 15.83
CA LEU A 409 1.16 -23.42 16.19
C LEU A 409 1.36 -23.03 17.65
N PRO A 410 1.16 -21.75 18.02
CA PRO A 410 1.11 -21.35 19.42
C PRO A 410 0.12 -22.24 20.21
N PRO A 411 0.45 -22.65 21.44
CA PRO A 411 -0.45 -23.43 22.27
C PRO A 411 -1.81 -22.73 22.39
N GLY A 412 -2.89 -23.45 22.12
CA GLY A 412 -4.25 -22.90 22.18
C GLY A 412 -4.76 -22.28 20.87
N CYS A 413 -3.94 -22.13 19.83
CA CYS A 413 -4.36 -21.56 18.54
C CYS A 413 -5.63 -22.21 17.98
N LEU A 414 -5.68 -23.55 17.89
CA LEU A 414 -6.87 -24.27 17.40
C LEU A 414 -8.10 -24.10 18.31
N ARG A 415 -7.89 -23.95 19.63
CA ARG A 415 -8.97 -23.69 20.59
C ARG A 415 -9.52 -22.28 20.42
N GLU A 416 -8.65 -21.29 20.21
CA GLU A 416 -9.03 -19.90 20.00
C GLU A 416 -9.79 -19.72 18.68
N LEU A 417 -9.34 -20.34 17.59
CA LEU A 417 -10.08 -20.40 16.33
C LEU A 417 -11.48 -20.99 16.53
N ALA A 418 -11.57 -22.13 17.23
CA ALA A 418 -12.85 -22.78 17.51
C ALA A 418 -13.76 -21.92 18.41
N SER A 419 -13.19 -21.23 19.41
CA SER A 419 -13.92 -20.36 20.33
C SER A 419 -14.40 -19.06 19.66
N ALA A 420 -13.72 -18.66 18.59
CA ALA A 420 -14.08 -17.51 17.76
C ALA A 420 -15.02 -17.89 16.60
N ASP A 421 -15.54 -19.13 16.58
CA ASP A 421 -16.40 -19.68 15.53
C ASP A 421 -15.80 -19.58 14.12
N VAL A 422 -14.46 -19.65 14.01
CA VAL A 422 -13.78 -19.67 12.71
C VAL A 422 -13.99 -21.05 12.07
N PRO A 423 -14.57 -21.14 10.86
CA PRO A 423 -14.66 -22.40 10.15
C PRO A 423 -13.26 -22.78 9.64
N PHE A 424 -12.68 -23.86 10.14
CA PHE A 424 -11.33 -24.28 9.71
C PHE A 424 -11.20 -25.79 9.48
N LEU A 425 -10.23 -26.17 8.64
CA LEU A 425 -9.80 -27.55 8.41
C LEU A 425 -8.30 -27.67 8.69
N THR A 426 -7.90 -28.75 9.36
CA THR A 426 -6.49 -28.99 9.67
C THR A 426 -6.10 -30.46 9.69
N GLY A 427 -4.91 -30.76 9.17
CA GLY A 427 -4.22 -32.04 9.38
C GLY A 427 -3.41 -32.08 10.67
N VAL A 428 -3.24 -30.94 11.37
CA VAL A 428 -2.52 -30.86 12.64
C VAL A 428 -3.33 -31.60 13.71
N ARG A 429 -2.63 -32.42 14.51
CA ARG A 429 -3.28 -33.17 15.59
C ARG A 429 -3.70 -32.22 16.72
N PRO A 430 -4.96 -32.27 17.18
CA PRO A 430 -5.40 -31.48 18.33
C PRO A 430 -4.64 -31.85 19.61
N LEU A 431 -4.45 -30.87 20.49
CA LEU A 431 -3.97 -31.10 21.85
C LEU A 431 -5.12 -31.52 22.79
N ARG A 432 -4.78 -32.02 23.97
CA ARG A 432 -5.78 -32.37 24.99
C ARG A 432 -6.59 -31.12 25.36
N GLY A 433 -7.92 -31.22 25.28
CA GLY A 433 -8.84 -30.13 25.62
C GLY A 433 -9.14 -29.18 24.46
N ASP A 434 -8.61 -29.43 23.26
CA ASP A 434 -9.04 -28.69 22.08
C ASP A 434 -10.42 -29.20 21.62
N PRO A 435 -11.41 -28.32 21.39
CA PRO A 435 -12.79 -28.69 21.08
C PRO A 435 -12.96 -29.06 19.59
N LEU A 436 -12.15 -29.99 19.09
CA LEU A 436 -12.11 -30.37 17.67
C LEU A 436 -12.77 -31.72 17.44
N VAL A 437 -13.45 -31.83 16.30
CA VAL A 437 -14.08 -33.06 15.85
C VAL A 437 -13.31 -33.60 14.66
N ARG A 438 -13.12 -34.93 14.65
CA ARG A 438 -12.51 -35.63 13.52
C ARG A 438 -13.52 -35.73 12.38
N LEU A 439 -13.10 -35.35 11.18
CA LEU A 439 -13.90 -35.54 9.97
C LEU A 439 -13.68 -36.94 9.38
N PRO A 440 -14.71 -37.55 8.78
CA PRO A 440 -14.59 -38.82 8.07
C PRO A 440 -13.88 -38.58 6.72
N TRP A 441 -12.56 -38.53 6.75
CA TRP A 441 -11.70 -38.30 5.58
C TRP A 441 -10.63 -39.39 5.44
N ARG A 442 -10.01 -39.49 4.25
CA ARG A 442 -8.99 -40.52 3.94
C ARG A 442 -7.77 -40.43 4.86
N THR A 443 -7.41 -39.22 5.24
CA THR A 443 -6.36 -38.90 6.23
C THR A 443 -6.98 -38.29 7.49
N PRO A 444 -6.32 -38.35 8.66
CA PRO A 444 -6.81 -37.67 9.85
C PRO A 444 -6.96 -36.17 9.60
N LEU A 445 -8.21 -35.71 9.60
CA LEU A 445 -8.59 -34.31 9.38
C LEU A 445 -9.47 -33.86 10.53
N TRP A 446 -9.26 -32.65 11.00
CA TRP A 446 -9.96 -32.08 12.15
C TRP A 446 -10.58 -30.73 11.79
N THR A 447 -11.64 -30.39 12.48
CA THR A 447 -12.35 -29.11 12.35
C THR A 447 -12.92 -28.68 13.70
N GLY A 448 -13.18 -27.38 13.86
CA GLY A 448 -13.90 -26.84 15.02
C GLY A 448 -15.39 -27.16 14.99
N ALA A 449 -16.11 -26.76 16.04
CA ALA A 449 -17.56 -26.93 16.13
C ALA A 449 -18.38 -25.86 15.38
N ALA A 450 -17.71 -24.85 14.81
CA ALA A 450 -18.29 -23.71 14.11
C ALA A 450 -19.27 -24.16 13.00
N ARG A 451 -20.32 -23.37 12.77
CA ARG A 451 -21.34 -23.64 11.74
C ARG A 451 -21.52 -22.42 10.82
N PRO A 452 -21.65 -22.62 9.50
CA PRO A 452 -21.60 -23.91 8.78
C PRO A 452 -20.21 -24.55 8.82
N LEU A 453 -20.15 -25.89 8.69
CA LEU A 453 -18.86 -26.57 8.57
C LEU A 453 -18.22 -26.22 7.22
N PRO A 454 -16.89 -26.07 7.16
CA PRO A 454 -16.19 -25.88 5.90
C PRO A 454 -16.39 -27.08 4.96
N ASP A 455 -16.46 -26.84 3.64
CA ASP A 455 -16.59 -27.91 2.65
C ASP A 455 -15.39 -28.86 2.75
N PRO A 456 -15.59 -30.15 3.06
CA PRO A 456 -14.50 -31.13 3.14
C PRO A 456 -13.68 -31.25 1.85
N ARG A 457 -14.21 -30.84 0.68
CA ARG A 457 -13.46 -30.81 -0.57
C ARG A 457 -12.25 -29.88 -0.52
N LEU A 458 -12.26 -28.83 0.30
CA LEU A 458 -11.12 -27.96 0.52
C LEU A 458 -9.92 -28.72 1.09
N ALA A 459 -10.15 -29.82 1.82
CA ALA A 459 -9.09 -30.68 2.36
C ALA A 459 -8.25 -31.37 1.28
N ALA A 460 -8.75 -31.49 0.04
CA ALA A 460 -7.99 -32.07 -1.07
C ALA A 460 -6.80 -31.19 -1.47
N GLY A 461 -6.93 -29.87 -1.36
CA GLY A 461 -5.87 -28.90 -1.66
C GLY A 461 -4.88 -28.68 -0.51
N LEU A 462 -5.22 -29.09 0.71
CA LEU A 462 -4.45 -28.78 1.92
C LEU A 462 -2.95 -29.16 1.81
N PRO A 463 -2.54 -30.34 1.28
CA PRO A 463 -1.12 -30.65 1.15
C PRO A 463 -0.37 -29.66 0.26
N GLY A 464 -0.89 -29.34 -0.93
CA GLY A 464 -0.24 -28.38 -1.85
C GLY A 464 -0.24 -26.95 -1.33
N HIS A 465 -1.23 -26.55 -0.53
CA HIS A 465 -1.18 -25.27 0.19
C HIS A 465 -0.14 -25.28 1.31
N ALA A 466 -0.01 -26.38 2.04
CA ALA A 466 0.98 -26.51 3.11
C ALA A 466 2.42 -26.48 2.59
N ASP A 467 2.69 -27.15 1.46
CA ASP A 467 4.00 -27.15 0.82
C ASP A 467 4.39 -25.72 0.37
N ARG A 468 3.50 -25.03 -0.37
CA ARG A 468 3.73 -23.63 -0.79
C ARG A 468 3.90 -22.67 0.38
N PHE A 469 3.11 -22.85 1.45
CA PHE A 469 3.28 -22.06 2.67
C PHE A 469 4.67 -22.26 3.29
N ALA A 470 5.12 -23.51 3.40
CA ALA A 470 6.42 -23.85 3.99
C ALA A 470 7.59 -23.33 3.13
N GLU A 471 7.47 -23.43 1.80
CA GLU A 471 8.44 -22.88 0.85
C GLU A 471 8.53 -21.35 0.96
N LEU A 472 7.39 -20.67 1.03
CA LEU A 472 7.34 -19.22 1.22
C LEU A 472 8.06 -18.80 2.52
N VAL A 473 7.72 -19.44 3.63
CA VAL A 473 8.33 -19.15 4.94
C VAL A 473 9.84 -19.40 4.87
N THR A 474 10.26 -20.52 4.31
CA THR A 474 11.69 -20.83 4.17
C THR A 474 12.41 -19.74 3.37
N ALA A 475 11.90 -19.43 2.17
CA ALA A 475 12.55 -18.51 1.24
C ALA A 475 12.57 -17.06 1.74
N LEU A 476 11.44 -16.54 2.25
CA LEU A 476 11.30 -15.13 2.59
C LEU A 476 11.49 -14.81 4.07
N VAL A 477 11.30 -15.76 4.99
CA VAL A 477 11.48 -15.52 6.43
C VAL A 477 12.85 -16.00 6.88
N THR A 478 13.22 -17.24 6.54
CA THR A 478 14.43 -17.88 7.07
C THR A 478 15.67 -17.49 6.26
N GLU A 479 15.62 -17.59 4.94
CA GLU A 479 16.80 -17.42 4.08
C GLU A 479 17.13 -15.95 3.81
N ARG A 480 16.13 -15.09 3.64
CA ARG A 480 16.28 -13.68 3.25
C ARG A 480 15.98 -12.73 4.40
N ARG A 481 16.86 -12.71 5.41
CA ARG A 481 16.71 -11.78 6.54
C ARG A 481 17.03 -10.34 6.13
N ALA A 482 16.07 -9.44 6.31
CA ALA A 482 16.22 -8.02 5.98
C ALA A 482 17.02 -7.25 7.04
N VAL A 483 16.91 -7.62 8.32
CA VAL A 483 17.69 -7.00 9.40
C VAL A 483 18.17 -8.06 10.40
N PRO A 484 19.21 -8.86 10.06
CA PRO A 484 19.59 -10.02 10.83
C PRO A 484 20.11 -9.69 12.24
N LEU A 485 20.62 -8.46 12.42
CA LEU A 485 21.17 -7.96 13.69
C LEU A 485 20.11 -7.30 14.59
N ALA A 486 18.89 -7.07 14.09
CA ALA A 486 17.81 -6.55 14.92
C ALA A 486 17.39 -7.58 15.97
N ARG A 487 17.13 -7.09 17.19
CA ARG A 487 16.66 -7.93 18.31
C ARG A 487 15.20 -8.33 18.18
N ASP A 488 14.41 -7.49 17.51
CA ASP A 488 13.00 -7.75 17.23
C ASP A 488 12.78 -7.99 15.73
N GLY A 489 11.71 -8.72 15.42
CA GLY A 489 11.34 -9.06 14.05
C GLY A 489 10.25 -8.15 13.46
N ALA A 490 9.96 -6.98 14.05
CA ALA A 490 8.81 -6.19 13.61
C ALA A 490 9.00 -5.66 12.18
N LEU A 491 10.12 -4.96 11.92
CA LEU A 491 10.44 -4.49 10.58
C LEU A 491 10.57 -5.66 9.60
N GLU A 492 11.21 -6.75 10.04
CA GLU A 492 11.37 -7.98 9.28
C GLU A 492 10.04 -8.53 8.76
N ARG A 493 9.01 -8.60 9.61
CA ARG A 493 7.65 -9.03 9.24
C ARG A 493 7.03 -8.07 8.23
N THR A 494 7.03 -6.77 8.51
CA THR A 494 6.42 -5.77 7.62
C THR A 494 7.03 -5.78 6.22
N VAL A 495 8.36 -5.79 6.11
CA VAL A 495 9.00 -5.86 4.78
C VAL A 495 8.81 -7.22 4.12
N THR A 496 8.65 -8.31 4.88
CA THR A 496 8.28 -9.63 4.33
C THR A 496 6.89 -9.58 3.73
N LEU A 497 5.89 -9.02 4.42
CA LEU A 497 4.53 -8.87 3.92
C LEU A 497 4.51 -8.02 2.65
N ALA A 498 5.20 -6.87 2.64
CA ALA A 498 5.29 -6.00 1.48
C ALA A 498 5.97 -6.69 0.28
N ALA A 499 7.11 -7.36 0.50
CA ALA A 499 7.82 -8.06 -0.57
C ALA A 499 7.03 -9.24 -1.12
N ALA A 500 6.47 -10.08 -0.25
CA ALA A 500 5.63 -11.21 -0.65
C ALA A 500 4.40 -10.74 -1.44
N LEU A 501 3.79 -9.62 -1.06
CA LEU A 501 2.69 -9.04 -1.80
C LEU A 501 3.11 -8.56 -3.19
N GLY A 502 4.22 -7.81 -3.30
CA GLY A 502 4.75 -7.35 -4.57
C GLY A 502 5.11 -8.51 -5.51
N LEU A 503 5.77 -9.54 -4.98
CA LEU A 503 6.12 -10.76 -5.73
C LEU A 503 4.87 -11.54 -6.18
N SER A 504 3.90 -11.74 -5.28
CA SER A 504 2.63 -12.40 -5.60
C SER A 504 1.89 -11.64 -6.70
N THR A 505 1.93 -10.30 -6.67
CA THR A 505 1.33 -9.45 -7.71
C THR A 505 1.98 -9.64 -9.07
N ILE A 506 3.31 -9.68 -9.12
CA ILE A 506 4.06 -9.93 -10.35
C ILE A 506 3.67 -11.31 -10.89
N ALA A 507 3.68 -12.33 -10.03
CA ALA A 507 3.35 -13.68 -10.43
C ALA A 507 1.92 -13.81 -10.95
N TRP A 508 0.96 -13.22 -10.23
CA TRP A 508 -0.43 -13.17 -10.62
C TRP A 508 -0.63 -12.47 -11.96
N THR A 509 0.01 -11.31 -12.15
CA THR A 509 -0.12 -10.50 -13.37
C THR A 509 0.39 -11.23 -14.61
N LEU A 510 1.49 -11.97 -14.47
CA LEU A 510 2.16 -12.58 -15.62
C LEU A 510 1.70 -14.00 -15.92
N TRP A 511 1.27 -14.77 -14.90
CA TRP A 511 1.19 -16.22 -15.04
C TRP A 511 -0.10 -16.88 -14.55
N ARG A 512 -1.04 -16.15 -13.92
CA ARG A 512 -2.28 -16.74 -13.37
C ARG A 512 -3.12 -17.55 -14.37
N ASP A 513 -3.06 -17.22 -15.65
CA ASP A 513 -3.83 -17.90 -16.70
C ASP A 513 -3.17 -19.21 -17.16
N ARG A 514 -1.96 -19.51 -16.71
CA ARG A 514 -1.12 -20.64 -17.18
C ARG A 514 -0.66 -21.58 -16.08
N GLU A 515 -0.41 -21.06 -14.89
CA GLU A 515 0.03 -21.82 -13.73
C GLU A 515 -0.44 -21.13 -12.45
N THR A 516 -0.41 -21.86 -11.33
CA THR A 516 -0.83 -21.32 -10.04
C THR A 516 0.13 -20.22 -9.59
N PRO A 517 -0.34 -18.98 -9.37
CA PRO A 517 0.53 -17.90 -8.91
C PRO A 517 1.16 -18.19 -7.55
N ASP A 518 2.44 -17.85 -7.45
CA ASP A 518 3.25 -18.00 -6.25
C ASP A 518 4.32 -16.89 -6.25
N PRO A 519 4.52 -16.15 -5.15
CA PRO A 519 5.59 -15.16 -5.04
C PRO A 519 6.98 -15.71 -5.38
N LEU A 520 7.25 -17.00 -5.12
CA LEU A 520 8.54 -17.62 -5.43
C LEU A 520 8.77 -17.77 -6.94
N LEU A 521 7.72 -17.90 -7.75
CA LEU A 521 7.86 -17.89 -9.22
C LEU A 521 8.43 -16.56 -9.72
N ALA A 522 8.01 -15.44 -9.13
CA ALA A 522 8.53 -14.12 -9.48
C ALA A 522 9.98 -13.96 -9.02
N LEU A 523 10.28 -14.44 -7.82
CA LEU A 523 11.63 -14.46 -7.27
C LEU A 523 12.57 -15.25 -8.18
N ASP A 524 12.24 -16.49 -8.51
CA ASP A 524 13.10 -17.38 -9.31
C ASP A 524 13.32 -16.88 -10.74
N ARG A 525 12.27 -16.34 -11.39
CA ARG A 525 12.35 -15.94 -12.81
C ARG A 525 13.05 -14.60 -13.04
N PHE A 526 13.13 -13.76 -12.01
CA PHE A 526 13.69 -12.41 -12.12
C PHE A 526 14.86 -12.14 -11.16
N ALA A 527 15.27 -13.10 -10.33
CA ALA A 527 16.40 -12.94 -9.40
C ALA A 527 17.70 -12.50 -10.10
N ASP A 528 17.98 -13.04 -11.29
CA ASP A 528 19.16 -12.77 -12.12
C ASP A 528 18.91 -11.72 -13.22
N LEU A 529 17.75 -11.04 -13.21
CA LEU A 529 17.49 -9.99 -14.20
C LEU A 529 18.25 -8.72 -13.79
N GLU A 530 19.40 -8.49 -14.41
CA GLU A 530 20.24 -7.31 -14.18
C GLU A 530 19.58 -6.02 -14.70
N ALA A 531 20.07 -4.86 -14.25
CA ALA A 531 19.67 -3.56 -14.78
C ALA A 531 20.74 -2.50 -14.56
N THR A 532 20.65 -1.41 -15.33
CA THR A 532 21.45 -0.20 -15.10
C THR A 532 20.56 0.91 -14.55
N VAL A 533 20.91 1.43 -13.37
CA VAL A 533 20.15 2.43 -12.63
C VAL A 533 20.86 3.77 -12.71
N ARG A 534 20.18 4.77 -13.25
CA ARG A 534 20.70 6.13 -13.41
C ARG A 534 19.91 7.11 -12.54
N PHE A 535 20.61 7.81 -11.67
CA PHE A 535 20.06 8.83 -10.77
C PHE A 535 20.13 10.20 -11.43
N GLU A 536 18.97 10.83 -11.59
CA GLU A 536 18.80 12.19 -12.09
C GLU A 536 18.11 13.03 -11.01
N PRO A 537 18.11 14.38 -11.14
CA PRO A 537 17.49 15.25 -10.15
C PRO A 537 15.99 14.99 -9.95
N ALA A 538 15.25 14.72 -11.03
CA ALA A 538 13.79 14.53 -10.99
C ALA A 538 13.35 13.05 -11.10
N ALA A 539 14.25 12.14 -11.48
CA ALA A 539 13.89 10.76 -11.75
C ALA A 539 15.03 9.78 -11.45
N VAL A 540 14.67 8.53 -11.19
CA VAL A 540 15.59 7.39 -11.20
C VAL A 540 15.19 6.50 -12.37
N ARG A 541 16.08 6.34 -13.34
CA ARG A 541 15.82 5.56 -14.56
C ARG A 541 16.43 4.17 -14.42
N VAL A 542 15.60 3.15 -14.61
CA VAL A 542 16.02 1.74 -14.58
C VAL A 542 15.97 1.19 -16.00
N ARG A 543 17.14 0.91 -16.56
CA ARG A 543 17.28 0.26 -17.87
C ARG A 543 17.34 -1.24 -17.70
N VAL A 544 16.35 -1.93 -18.25
CA VAL A 544 16.21 -3.39 -18.18
C VAL A 544 16.62 -3.99 -19.52
N PRO A 545 17.47 -5.04 -19.53
CA PRO A 545 17.88 -5.71 -20.75
C PRO A 545 16.70 -6.17 -21.59
N MET A 546 16.72 -5.81 -22.88
CA MET A 546 15.68 -6.24 -23.81
C MET A 546 15.69 -7.76 -23.99
N GLY A 547 14.51 -8.35 -24.13
CA GLY A 547 14.35 -9.79 -24.33
C GLY A 547 12.98 -10.28 -23.91
N ARG A 548 12.83 -11.61 -23.77
CA ARG A 548 11.55 -12.24 -23.39
C ARG A 548 11.04 -11.74 -22.05
N ARG A 549 11.92 -11.67 -21.04
CA ARG A 549 11.59 -11.19 -19.69
C ARG A 549 11.11 -9.73 -19.71
N HIS A 550 11.81 -8.84 -20.39
CA HIS A 550 11.37 -7.46 -20.60
C HIS A 550 10.02 -7.39 -21.31
N ALA A 551 9.82 -8.16 -22.39
CA ALA A 551 8.56 -8.16 -23.12
C ALA A 551 7.37 -8.64 -22.26
N ASP A 552 7.59 -9.62 -21.38
CA ASP A 552 6.58 -10.08 -20.43
C ASP A 552 6.27 -9.01 -19.39
N LEU A 553 7.29 -8.35 -18.81
CA LEU A 553 7.12 -7.24 -17.87
C LEU A 553 6.38 -6.05 -18.51
N LEU A 554 6.74 -5.68 -19.75
CA LEU A 554 6.11 -4.61 -20.49
C LEU A 554 4.64 -4.91 -20.78
N ARG A 555 4.34 -6.13 -21.29
CA ARG A 555 2.96 -6.55 -21.56
C ARG A 555 2.11 -6.61 -20.30
N GLY A 556 2.71 -6.98 -19.16
CA GLY A 556 2.06 -6.98 -17.85
C GLY A 556 1.93 -5.59 -17.22
N GLY A 557 2.42 -4.52 -17.85
CA GLY A 557 2.38 -3.17 -17.27
C GLY A 557 3.23 -3.02 -16.00
N LEU A 558 4.24 -3.89 -15.82
CA LEU A 558 5.14 -3.87 -14.66
C LEU A 558 6.32 -2.90 -14.85
N LEU A 559 6.48 -2.35 -16.05
CA LEU A 559 7.47 -1.30 -16.38
C LEU A 559 6.82 0.09 -16.50
N ALA A 560 5.63 0.29 -15.93
CA ALA A 560 5.01 1.61 -15.87
C ALA A 560 5.76 2.50 -14.88
N ASP A 561 5.86 3.80 -15.22
CA ASP A 561 6.50 4.78 -14.35
C ASP A 561 5.74 4.92 -13.03
N VAL A 562 6.49 5.09 -11.95
CA VAL A 562 5.95 5.29 -10.60
C VAL A 562 6.39 6.67 -10.10
N PRO A 563 5.46 7.63 -9.96
CA PRO A 563 5.79 8.95 -9.42
C PRO A 563 6.04 8.90 -7.91
N ASP A 564 6.62 9.97 -7.37
CA ASP A 564 6.63 10.29 -5.95
C ASP A 564 7.20 9.19 -5.02
N VAL A 565 8.23 8.46 -5.45
CA VAL A 565 8.78 7.35 -4.65
C VAL A 565 9.41 7.90 -3.35
N PRO A 566 8.88 7.57 -2.15
CA PRO A 566 9.21 8.30 -0.93
C PRO A 566 10.70 8.29 -0.55
N TRP A 567 11.34 7.13 -0.60
CA TRP A 567 12.76 6.98 -0.26
C TRP A 567 13.72 7.49 -1.35
N LEU A 568 13.21 7.84 -2.52
CA LEU A 568 13.97 8.52 -3.56
C LEU A 568 13.76 10.04 -3.51
N GLY A 569 13.17 10.56 -2.42
CA GLY A 569 12.89 11.99 -2.26
C GLY A 569 11.83 12.48 -3.25
N GLY A 570 10.80 11.67 -3.51
CA GLY A 570 9.71 12.01 -4.42
C GLY A 570 10.05 11.92 -5.91
N ARG A 571 11.26 11.49 -6.27
CA ARG A 571 11.63 11.28 -7.68
C ARG A 571 10.76 10.18 -8.30
N ALA A 572 10.45 10.36 -9.59
CA ALA A 572 9.78 9.33 -10.37
C ALA A 572 10.74 8.16 -10.65
N LEU A 573 10.29 6.93 -10.44
CA LEU A 573 10.98 5.73 -10.90
C LEU A 573 10.46 5.38 -12.30
N THR A 574 11.34 5.39 -13.29
CA THR A 574 10.99 5.13 -14.69
C THR A 574 11.71 3.92 -15.23
N PHE A 575 11.05 3.17 -16.12
CA PHE A 575 11.64 1.99 -16.74
C PHE A 575 11.85 2.19 -18.24
N SER A 576 12.95 1.65 -18.75
CA SER A 576 13.25 1.65 -20.18
C SER A 576 13.94 0.35 -20.59
N GLY A 577 13.84 -0.01 -21.87
CA GLY A 577 14.63 -1.10 -22.45
C GLY A 577 16.02 -0.59 -22.82
N GLY A 578 17.07 -1.35 -22.51
CA GLY A 578 18.45 -0.97 -22.83
C GLY A 578 19.46 -2.08 -22.60
#